data_AF-A0A496Z547-F1
#
_entry.id   AF-A0A496Z547-F1
#
_cell.length_a   1.000
_cell.length_b   1.000
_cell.length_c   1.000
_cell.angle_alpha   90.00
_cell.angle_beta   90.00
_cell.angle_gamma   90.00
#
_symmetry.space_group_name_H-M   'P 1'
#
loop_
_entity.id
_entity.type
_entity.pdbx_description
1 polymer ?
#
loop_
_entity_poly.entity_id
_entity_poly.type
_entity_poly.pdbx_seq_one_letter_code
_entity_poly.pdbx_strand_id
1 'polypeptide(L)'
;MADIMTDIHSKTPVASAQTAMKDARLKQACADFESIFIYYMFKSMRKSIPKSGLFNNTHGSEVYRSMTDQAMSDHIARGRGVGLGRLLYDQLKGSTK
;
A
#
# COMPACT_ATOMS: atom_id res chain seq x y z
N MET A 1 -1.55 58.93 8.00
CA MET A 1 -1.08 58.36 6.73
C MET A 1 -0.47 57.00 7.04
N ALA A 2 -1.32 56.08 7.48
CA ALA A 2 -0.99 54.73 7.91
C ALA A 2 -1.21 53.76 6.73
N ASP A 3 -0.67 52.54 6.86
CA ASP A 3 -0.81 51.35 5.98
C ASP A 3 0.17 51.15 4.82
N ILE A 4 1.48 51.01 5.10
CA ILE A 4 2.40 50.25 4.23
C ILE A 4 3.30 49.28 5.04
N MET A 5 2.85 48.79 6.21
CA MET A 5 3.71 47.96 7.09
C MET A 5 3.02 46.70 7.63
N THR A 6 2.10 46.09 6.90
CA THR A 6 1.48 44.83 7.35
C THR A 6 1.02 44.02 6.14
N ASP A 7 1.81 43.00 5.76
CA ASP A 7 1.38 41.71 5.19
C ASP A 7 2.49 40.97 4.41
N ILE A 8 3.65 40.77 5.04
CA ILE A 8 4.62 39.73 4.63
C ILE A 8 4.69 38.66 5.73
N HIS A 9 3.53 38.13 6.12
CA HIS A 9 3.45 36.94 6.97
C HIS A 9 2.51 35.88 6.35
N SER A 10 2.68 35.61 5.06
CA SER A 10 2.10 34.41 4.44
C SER A 10 2.98 33.20 4.77
N LYS A 11 2.56 32.51 5.83
CA LYS A 11 2.89 31.13 6.22
C LYS A 11 3.50 30.32 5.05
N THR A 12 4.78 29.99 5.19
CA THR A 12 5.65 29.34 4.20
C THR A 12 5.01 28.11 3.54
N PRO A 13 4.94 28.01 2.19
CA PRO A 13 4.30 26.90 1.47
C PRO A 13 4.97 25.54 1.70
N VAL A 14 6.23 25.53 2.13
CA VAL A 14 7.07 24.33 2.31
C VAL A 14 6.53 23.37 3.39
N ALA A 15 5.93 23.89 4.47
CA ALA A 15 5.39 23.05 5.55
C ALA A 15 4.14 22.25 5.13
N SER A 16 3.35 22.80 4.21
CA SER A 16 2.14 22.15 3.67
C SER A 16 2.49 21.04 2.67
N ALA A 17 3.48 21.27 1.80
CA ALA A 17 3.97 20.28 0.85
C ALA A 17 4.61 19.07 1.55
N GLN A 18 5.41 19.31 2.61
CA GLN A 18 6.04 18.23 3.37
C GLN A 18 5.00 17.32 4.06
N THR A 19 3.92 17.91 4.56
CA THR A 19 2.83 17.17 5.21
C THR A 19 2.06 16.32 4.20
N ALA A 20 1.74 16.88 3.03
CA ALA A 20 1.10 16.13 1.95
C ALA A 20 1.98 14.97 1.45
N MET A 21 3.30 15.18 1.35
CA MET A 21 4.23 14.15 0.92
C MET A 21 4.35 13.01 1.94
N LYS A 22 4.34 13.33 3.24
CA LYS A 22 4.29 12.33 4.32
C LYS A 22 2.99 11.51 4.29
N ASP A 23 1.85 12.17 4.08
CA ASP A 23 0.55 11.50 3.98
C ASP A 23 0.50 10.54 2.78
N ALA A 24 0.99 10.97 1.62
CA ALA A 24 1.07 10.13 0.42
C ALA A 24 1.97 8.90 0.65
N ARG A 25 3.13 9.08 1.30
CA ARG A 25 4.04 7.97 1.66
C ARG A 25 3.40 7.00 2.65
N LEU A 26 2.67 7.49 3.64
CA LEU A 26 1.94 6.65 4.59
C LEU A 26 0.89 5.81 3.87
N LYS A 27 0.11 6.44 2.98
CA LYS A 27 -0.91 5.74 2.18
C LYS A 27 -0.28 4.68 1.29
N GLN A 28 0.83 4.99 0.62
CA GLN A 28 1.57 4.04 -0.21
C GLN A 28 2.08 2.85 0.62
N ALA A 29 2.72 3.11 1.76
CA ALA A 29 3.23 2.05 2.63
C ALA A 29 2.12 1.11 3.13
N CYS A 30 0.93 1.66 3.44
CA CYS A 30 -0.22 0.85 3.83
C CYS A 30 -0.75 -0.02 2.68
N ALA A 31 -0.76 0.49 1.44
CA ALA A 31 -1.13 -0.29 0.26
C ALA A 31 -0.10 -1.38 -0.04
N ASP A 32 1.20 -1.09 0.07
CA ASP A 32 2.28 -2.06 -0.11
C ASP A 32 2.18 -3.19 0.92
N PHE A 33 1.83 -2.87 2.18
CA PHE A 33 1.58 -3.88 3.21
C PHE A 33 0.38 -4.77 2.87
N GLU A 34 -0.72 -4.18 2.39
CA GLU A 34 -1.89 -4.94 1.95
C GLU A 34 -1.55 -5.87 0.76
N SER A 35 -0.70 -5.44 -0.18
CA SER A 35 -0.19 -6.30 -1.26
C SER A 35 0.53 -7.52 -0.70
N ILE A 36 1.43 -7.34 0.28
CA ILE A 36 2.14 -8.45 0.93
C ILE A 36 1.13 -9.40 1.60
N PHE A 37 0.14 -8.86 2.30
CA PHE A 37 -0.90 -9.66 2.95
C PHE A 37 -1.70 -10.50 1.95
N ILE A 38 -2.15 -9.90 0.84
CA ILE A 38 -2.89 -10.60 -0.23
C ILE A 38 -2.02 -11.69 -0.87
N TYR A 39 -0.75 -11.41 -1.12
CA TYR A 39 0.19 -12.41 -1.62
C TYR A 39 0.30 -13.62 -0.66
N TYR A 40 0.42 -13.36 0.65
CA TYR A 40 0.41 -14.42 1.65
C TYR A 40 -0.91 -15.19 1.69
N MET A 41 -2.05 -14.51 1.48
CA MET A 41 -3.35 -15.14 1.37
C MET A 41 -3.39 -16.12 0.19
N PHE A 42 -2.97 -15.71 -1.02
CA PHE A 42 -2.88 -16.61 -2.17
C PHE A 42 -1.97 -17.80 -1.91
N LYS A 43 -0.79 -17.56 -1.35
CA LYS A 43 0.15 -18.62 -0.98
C LYS A 43 -0.48 -19.62 0.01
N SER A 44 -1.23 -19.13 0.99
CA SER A 44 -1.89 -19.95 2.01
C SER A 44 -3.06 -20.75 1.44
N MET A 45 -3.88 -20.14 0.57
CA MET A 45 -4.95 -20.82 -0.16
C MET A 45 -4.42 -21.93 -1.07
N ARG A 46 -3.28 -21.73 -1.76
CA ARG A 46 -2.71 -22.80 -2.60
C ARG A 46 -2.12 -23.94 -1.78
N LYS A 47 -1.56 -23.65 -0.59
CA LYS A 47 -1.05 -24.69 0.32
C LYS A 47 -2.15 -25.63 0.82
N SER A 48 -3.41 -25.19 0.87
CA SER A 48 -4.53 -26.04 1.28
C SER A 48 -5.08 -26.94 0.17
N ILE A 49 -4.70 -26.70 -1.10
CA ILE A 49 -5.10 -27.55 -2.22
C ILE A 49 -4.14 -28.75 -2.32
N PRO A 50 -4.63 -29.99 -2.26
CA PRO A 50 -3.79 -31.18 -2.43
C PRO A 50 -3.05 -31.12 -3.76
N LYS A 51 -1.72 -31.36 -3.72
CA LYS A 51 -0.88 -31.40 -4.92
C LYS A 51 -1.27 -32.62 -5.75
N SER A 52 -2.17 -32.45 -6.70
CA SER A 52 -2.61 -33.48 -7.64
C SER A 52 -2.00 -33.23 -9.02
N GLY A 53 -1.35 -34.26 -9.57
CA GLY A 53 -0.81 -34.28 -10.95
C GLY A 53 0.72 -34.21 -11.06
N LEU A 54 1.26 -35.04 -11.96
CA LEU A 54 2.69 -35.09 -12.33
C LEU A 54 3.24 -33.78 -12.90
N PHE A 55 2.38 -32.92 -13.46
CA PHE A 55 2.78 -31.71 -14.22
C PHE A 55 2.64 -30.39 -13.45
N ASN A 56 1.96 -30.37 -12.30
CA ASN A 56 1.62 -29.12 -11.59
C ASN A 56 2.70 -28.63 -10.59
N ASN A 57 3.81 -29.34 -10.46
CA ASN A 57 4.81 -29.14 -9.40
C ASN A 57 6.23 -28.89 -9.92
N THR A 58 6.38 -28.44 -11.16
CA THR A 58 7.72 -28.11 -11.68
C THR A 58 8.25 -26.84 -11.00
N HIS A 59 9.57 -26.72 -10.87
CA HIS A 59 10.18 -25.50 -10.31
C HIS A 59 9.80 -24.25 -11.11
N GLY A 60 9.79 -24.35 -12.45
CA GLY A 60 9.42 -23.24 -13.33
C GLY A 60 7.96 -22.78 -13.15
N SER A 61 7.02 -23.73 -13.00
CA SER A 61 5.62 -23.39 -12.75
C SER A 61 5.41 -22.69 -11.41
N GLU A 62 6.16 -23.08 -10.37
CA GLU A 62 6.08 -22.44 -9.05
C GLU A 62 6.63 -21.01 -9.07
N VAL A 63 7.73 -20.77 -9.78
CA VAL A 63 8.30 -19.42 -9.96
C VAL A 63 7.33 -18.53 -10.73
N TYR A 64 6.81 -19.01 -11.87
CA TYR A 64 5.84 -18.25 -12.66
C TYR A 64 4.57 -17.92 -11.87
N ARG A 65 4.04 -18.89 -11.11
CA ARG A 65 2.90 -18.66 -10.21
C ARG A 65 3.20 -17.62 -9.14
N SER A 66 4.38 -17.69 -8.51
CA SER A 66 4.78 -16.72 -7.48
C SER A 66 4.85 -15.30 -8.04
N MET A 67 5.41 -15.13 -9.24
CA MET A 67 5.44 -13.84 -9.93
C MET A 67 4.04 -13.34 -10.30
N THR A 68 3.17 -14.24 -10.75
CA THR A 68 1.79 -13.92 -11.09
C THR A 68 1.01 -13.50 -9.85
N ASP A 69 1.12 -14.25 -8.75
CA ASP A 69 0.47 -13.96 -7.47
C ASP A 69 0.95 -12.60 -6.92
N GLN A 70 2.25 -12.27 -7.07
CA GLN A 70 2.81 -10.97 -6.67
C GLN A 70 2.29 -9.80 -7.53
N ALA A 71 2.20 -9.97 -8.86
CA ALA A 71 1.65 -8.94 -9.74
C ALA A 71 0.16 -8.70 -9.46
N MET A 72 -0.60 -9.77 -9.23
CA MET A 72 -2.01 -9.68 -8.84
C MET A 72 -2.19 -9.01 -7.48
N SER A 73 -1.38 -9.35 -6.48
CA SER A 73 -1.50 -8.76 -5.15
C SER A 73 -1.25 -7.25 -5.17
N ASP A 74 -0.24 -6.78 -5.93
CA ASP A 74 0.04 -5.36 -6.12
C ASP A 74 -1.10 -4.65 -6.84
N HIS A 75 -1.62 -5.24 -7.93
CA HIS A 75 -2.75 -4.66 -8.65
C HIS A 75 -4.01 -4.55 -7.77
N ILE A 76 -4.32 -5.58 -6.98
CA ILE A 76 -5.49 -5.58 -6.10
C ILE A 76 -5.33 -4.52 -5.00
N ALA A 77 -4.17 -4.45 -4.34
CA ALA A 77 -3.90 -3.53 -3.25
C ALA A 77 -3.91 -2.06 -3.70
N ARG A 78 -3.43 -1.76 -4.92
CA ARG A 78 -3.47 -0.41 -5.50
C ARG A 78 -4.88 0.02 -5.94
N GLY A 79 -5.74 -0.95 -6.25
CA GLY A 79 -7.13 -0.74 -6.59
C GLY A 79 -8.01 -0.55 -5.36
N ARG A 80 -9.10 -1.31 -5.28
CA ARG A 80 -10.01 -1.26 -4.12
C ARG A 80 -9.44 -1.99 -2.88
N GLY A 81 -8.49 -2.92 -3.07
CA GLY A 81 -7.94 -3.74 -2.00
C GLY A 81 -8.97 -4.66 -1.35
N VAL A 82 -8.59 -5.21 -0.20
CA VAL A 82 -9.48 -5.94 0.72
C VAL A 82 -9.92 -5.05 1.90
N GLY A 83 -9.36 -3.85 2.01
CA GLY A 83 -9.67 -2.84 3.02
C GLY A 83 -8.66 -2.76 4.17
N LEU A 84 -7.65 -3.63 4.20
CA LEU A 84 -6.65 -3.68 5.25
C LEU A 84 -5.72 -2.46 5.21
N GLY A 85 -5.26 -2.08 4.02
CA GLY A 85 -4.39 -0.91 3.84
C GLY A 85 -5.11 0.37 4.26
N ARG A 86 -6.40 0.47 3.94
CA ARG A 86 -7.24 1.60 4.37
C ARG A 86 -7.39 1.65 5.89
N LEU A 87 -7.68 0.53 6.53
CA LEU A 87 -7.82 0.44 7.98
C LEU A 87 -6.52 0.83 8.68
N LEU A 88 -5.37 0.33 8.20
CA LEU A 88 -4.06 0.69 8.75
C LEU A 88 -3.75 2.18 8.59
N TYR A 89 -4.04 2.75 7.43
CA TYR A 89 -3.87 4.18 7.19
C TYR A 89 -4.73 5.01 8.15
N ASP A 90 -6.01 4.66 8.33
CA ASP A 90 -6.92 5.39 9.21
C ASP A 90 -6.46 5.28 10.69
N GLN A 91 -5.98 4.11 11.12
CA GLN A 91 -5.41 3.91 12.46
C GLN A 91 -4.14 4.74 12.67
N LEU A 92 -3.16 4.65 11.78
CA LEU A 92 -1.89 5.38 11.93
C LEU A 92 -2.10 6.90 11.85
N LYS A 93 -3.01 7.36 10.98
CA LYS A 93 -3.34 8.79 10.88
C LYS A 93 -4.14 9.28 12.10
N GLY A 94 -5.02 8.45 12.65
CA GLY A 94 -5.78 8.75 13.86
C GLY A 94 -4.93 8.73 15.13
N SER A 95 -3.97 7.81 15.24
CA SER A 95 -3.02 7.69 16.36
C SER A 95 -1.93 8.77 16.37
N THR A 96 -1.76 9.52 15.28
CA THR A 96 -0.76 10.61 15.19
C THR A 96 -1.37 11.99 15.52
N LYS A 97 -2.49 12.03 16.24
CA LYS A 97 -3.02 13.24 16.88
C LYS A 97 -2.68 13.24 18.37
#